data_AF-A0A972ZUR3-F1
#
_entry.id   AF-A0A972ZUR3-F1
#
_cell.length_a   1.000
_cell.length_b   1.000
_cell.length_c   1.000
_cell.angle_alpha   90.00
_cell.angle_beta   90.00
_cell.angle_gamma   90.00
#
_symmetry.space_group_name_H-M   'P 1'
#
loop_
_entity.id
_entity.type
_entity.pdbx_description
1 polymer ?
#
loop_
_entity_poly.entity_id
_entity_poly.type
_entity_poly.pdbx_seq_one_letter_code
_entity_poly.pdbx_strand_id
1 'polypeptide(L)' 'VEVEEIVDPSELDPDQIHTPGVFVQRIIKGDTYEKTIEHLTTRPRP' A
#
# COMPACT_ATOMS: atom_id res chain seq x y z
N VAL A 1 -9.70 3.55 3.38
CA VAL A 1 -8.46 3.09 2.71
C VAL A 1 -8.24 1.65 3.09
N GLU A 2 -7.96 0.80 2.12
CA GLU A 2 -7.62 -0.60 2.33
C GLU A 2 -6.10 -0.75 2.32
N VAL A 3 -5.56 -1.53 3.26
CA VAL A 3 -4.11 -1.70 3.45
C VAL A 3 -3.76 -3.17 3.68
N GLU A 4 -2.54 -3.55 3.31
CA GLU A 4 -1.99 -4.88 3.56
C GLU A 4 -1.57 -5.06 5.03
N GLU A 5 -1.06 -4.00 5.64
CA GLU A 5 -0.53 -4.03 7.01
C GLU A 5 -1.03 -2.83 7.82
N ILE A 6 -1.32 -3.07 9.09
CA ILE A 6 -1.59 -2.05 10.10
C ILE A 6 -0.52 -2.22 11.16
N VAL A 7 0.21 -1.13 11.41
CA VAL A 7 1.32 -1.04 12.34
C VAL A 7 0.96 -0.12 13.50
N ASP A 8 1.68 -0.25 14.61
CA ASP A 8 1.44 0.59 15.76
C ASP A 8 1.92 2.03 15.52
N PRO A 9 1.32 3.04 16.19
CA PRO A 9 1.79 4.41 16.10
C PRO A 9 3.26 4.52 16.49
N SER A 10 4.04 5.27 15.72
CA SER A 10 5.51 5.44 15.85
C SER A 10 6.36 4.35 15.21
N GLU A 11 5.78 3.27 14.66
CA GLU A 11 6.53 2.30 13.85
C GLU A 11 6.80 2.81 12.42
N LEU A 12 6.02 3.80 11.95
CA LEU A 12 6.29 4.52 10.71
C LEU A 12 7.03 5.82 11.00
N ASP A 13 8.14 6.03 10.29
CA ASP A 13 8.86 7.30 10.27
C ASP A 13 7.98 8.39 9.65
N PRO A 14 7.73 9.52 10.35
CA PRO A 14 6.95 10.64 9.81
C PRO A 14 7.41 11.13 8.43
N ASP A 15 8.70 11.09 8.13
CA ASP A 15 9.25 11.54 6.86
C ASP A 15 8.99 10.54 5.70
N GLN A 16 8.58 9.32 6.02
CA GLN A 16 8.19 8.28 5.04
C GLN A 16 6.67 8.18 4.83
N ILE A 17 5.87 9.02 5.50
CA ILE A 17 4.42 9.03 5.34
C ILE A 17 4.03 9.75 4.05
N HIS A 18 3.60 8.98 3.04
CA HIS A 18 3.15 9.53 1.76
C HIS A 18 1.80 10.24 1.85
N THR A 19 0.86 9.69 2.63
CA THR A 19 -0.50 10.23 2.78
C THR A 19 -0.81 10.47 4.26
N PRO A 20 -0.89 11.74 4.69
CA PRO A 20 -1.20 12.06 6.08
C PRO A 20 -2.56 11.52 6.52
N GLY A 21 -2.63 11.06 7.77
CA GLY A 21 -3.85 10.46 8.35
C GLY A 21 -5.07 11.38 8.38
N VAL A 22 -4.88 12.71 8.31
CA VAL A 22 -5.98 13.69 8.24
C VAL A 22 -6.91 13.48 7.03
N PHE A 23 -6.39 12.90 5.94
CA PHE A 23 -7.17 12.62 4.73
C PHE A 23 -7.93 11.29 4.79
N VAL A 24 -7.70 10.47 5.82
CA VAL A 24 -8.21 9.10 5.91
C VAL A 24 -9.16 8.95 7.11
N GLN A 25 -10.44 8.71 6.85
CA GLN A 25 -11.46 8.60 7.91
C GLN A 25 -11.62 7.16 8.44
N ARG A 26 -11.26 6.15 7.63
CA ARG A 26 -11.31 4.73 8.01
C ARG A 26 -10.21 3.93 7.31
N ILE A 27 -9.60 3.02 8.06
CA ILE A 27 -8.60 2.05 7.58
C ILE A 27 -9.21 0.65 7.70
N ILE A 28 -9.00 -0.18 6.68
CA ILE A 28 -9.45 -1.58 6.62
C ILE A 28 -8.25 -2.43 6.22
N LYS A 29 -7.95 -3.49 6.98
CA LYS A 29 -6.92 -4.46 6.61
C LYS A 29 -7.55 -5.49 5.66
N GLY A 30 -7.00 -5.62 4.45
CA GLY A 30 -7.42 -6.68 3.53
C GLY A 30 -6.71 -8.00 3.84
N ASP A 31 -7.44 -9.11 3.84
CA ASP A 31 -6.88 -10.43 4.17
C ASP A 31 -6.01 -10.99 3.04
N THR A 32 -6.40 -10.80 1.77
CA THR A 32 -5.62 -11.24 0.61
C THR A 32 -5.95 -10.35 -0.59
N TYR A 33 -4.91 -9.87 -1.27
CA TYR A 33 -5.04 -9.11 -2.51
C TYR A 33 -4.57 -9.98 -3.67
N GLU A 34 -5.43 -10.18 -4.67
CA GLU A 34 -5.13 -11.02 -5.84
C GLU A 34 -3.99 -10.45 -6.71
N LYS A 35 -3.73 -9.13 -6.63
CA LYS A 35 -2.66 -8.38 -7.35
C LYS A 35 -2.43 -8.90 -8.79
N THR A 36 -3.51 -8.98 -9.56
CA THR A 36 -3.46 -9.51 -10.93
C THR A 36 -2.70 -8.57 -11.86
N ILE A 37 -1.85 -9.15 -12.72
CA ILE A 37 -1.10 -8.40 -13.75
C ILE A 37 -1.84 -8.54 -15.06
N GLU A 38 -2.46 -7.45 -15.53
CA GLU A 38 -3.23 -7.47 -16.77
C GLU A 38 -2.35 -7.79 -18.00
N HIS A 39 -1.15 -7.19 -18.07
CA HIS A 39 -0.22 -7.39 -19.17
C HIS A 39 1.22 -7.57 -18.63
N LEU A 40 1.65 -8.82 -18.46
CA LEU A 40 3.01 -9.13 -18.02
C LEU A 40 4.01 -8.93 -19.16
N THR A 41 4.97 -8.01 -18.98
CA THR A 41 6.06 -7.78 -19.94
C THR A 41 7.41 -7.91 -19.23
N THR A 42 8.32 -8.73 -19.76
CA THR A 42 9.58 -9.14 -19.09
C THR A 42 10.85 -8.79 -19.90
N ARG A 43 10.70 -7.87 -20.85
CA ARG A 43 11.59 -7.68 -22.00
C ARG A 43 12.88 -6.88 -21.68
N PRO A 44 13.99 -7.16 -22.40
CA PRO A 44 14.66 -6.12 -23.19
C PRO A 44 14.44 -6.34 -24.70
N ARG A 45 13.90 -5.33 -25.41
CA ARG A 45 14.11 -5.26 -26.88
C ARG A 45 15.38 -4.48 -26.93
N PRO A 46 16.45 -5.19 -27.24
CA PRO A 46 17.02 -5.14 -28.58
C PRO A 46 16.74 -6.43 -29.35
#